data_AF-A0A0Q5W3C8-F1
#
_entry.id   AF-A0A0Q5W3C8-F1
#
_cell.length_a   1.000
_cell.length_b   1.000
_cell.length_c   1.000
_cell.angle_alpha   90.00
_cell.angle_beta   90.00
_cell.angle_gamma   90.00
#
_symmetry.space_group_name_H-M   'P 1'
#
loop_
_entity.id
_entity.type
_entity.pdbx_description
1 polymer ?
#
loop_
_entity_poly.entity_id
_entity_poly.type
_entity_poly.pdbx_seq_one_letter_code
_entity_poly.pdbx_strand_id
1 'polypeptide(L)'
;MGHAVRYDGKAKPLRHAALDRWQAEGRLVTICPEMSAGMPVPRPPAEIADGRSGADVLAGEAHVIEATGADITDGFRQAAENALALARATGCTHALLIDGSPSCGSRSIYDGGFAGRKQAGEGVAAALLRRNGIRVFADHEIDTLVAEIDGGRD
;
A
#
# COMPACT_ATOMS: atom_id res chain seq x y z
N MET A 1 -10.24 6.51 0.10
CA MET A 1 -11.38 6.94 -0.74
C MET A 1 -12.56 5.97 -0.80
N GLY A 2 -12.57 4.83 -0.07
CA GLY A 2 -13.80 4.03 0.03
C GLY A 2 -14.18 3.24 -1.22
N HIS A 3 -13.28 3.05 -2.19
CA HIS A 3 -13.51 2.10 -3.28
C HIS A 3 -13.48 0.67 -2.72
N ALA A 4 -14.40 -0.17 -3.21
CA ALA A 4 -14.53 -1.58 -2.88
C ALA A 4 -13.43 -2.43 -3.56
N VAL A 5 -12.16 -2.05 -3.36
CA VAL A 5 -11.00 -2.64 -4.05
C VAL A 5 -10.16 -3.55 -3.16
N ARG A 6 -10.57 -3.73 -1.90
CA ARG A 6 -9.97 -4.73 -1.02
C ARG A 6 -10.21 -6.13 -1.57
N TYR A 7 -9.36 -7.08 -1.16
CA TYR A 7 -9.48 -8.49 -1.55
C TYR A 7 -10.87 -9.08 -1.23
N ASP A 8 -11.51 -8.60 -0.15
CA ASP A 8 -12.85 -8.98 0.31
C ASP A 8 -13.98 -8.17 -0.33
N GLY A 9 -13.69 -7.30 -1.31
CA GLY A 9 -14.67 -6.45 -1.98
C GLY A 9 -15.27 -5.36 -1.08
N LYS A 10 -14.73 -5.14 0.12
CA LYS A 10 -15.23 -4.10 1.03
C LYS A 10 -14.49 -2.78 0.84
N ALA A 11 -15.19 -1.69 1.10
CA ALA A 11 -14.56 -0.39 1.29
C ALA A 11 -13.98 -0.30 2.70
N LYS A 12 -12.77 0.27 2.86
CA LYS A 12 -12.29 0.82 4.14
C LYS A 12 -12.25 2.34 4.00
N PRO A 13 -13.38 3.06 4.18
CA PRO A 13 -13.38 4.50 4.08
C PRO A 13 -12.59 5.09 5.25
N LEU A 14 -11.45 5.70 4.95
CA LEU A 14 -10.77 6.58 5.88
C LEU A 14 -11.52 7.91 5.89
N ARG A 15 -11.97 8.36 7.06
CA ARG A 15 -12.69 9.62 7.23
C ARG A 15 -11.81 10.59 8.00
N HIS A 16 -11.49 11.71 7.38
CA HIS A 16 -10.71 12.78 8.00
C HIS A 16 -10.93 14.08 7.24
N ALA A 17 -11.10 15.20 7.94
CA ALA A 17 -11.41 16.49 7.31
C ALA A 17 -10.35 16.91 6.27
N ALA A 18 -9.09 16.53 6.49
CA ALA A 18 -8.03 16.81 5.51
C ALA A 18 -8.22 16.06 4.18
N LEU A 19 -8.80 14.85 4.18
CA LEU A 19 -9.06 14.12 2.94
C LEU A 19 -10.15 14.81 2.12
N ASP A 20 -11.22 15.25 2.77
CA ASP A 20 -12.31 15.98 2.11
C ASP A 20 -11.78 17.30 1.51
N ARG A 21 -10.94 18.01 2.27
CA ARG A 21 -10.25 19.22 1.81
C ARG A 21 -9.34 18.95 0.61
N TRP A 22 -8.43 17.97 0.70
CA TRP A 22 -7.53 17.64 -0.41
C TRP A 22 -8.27 17.14 -1.65
N GLN A 23 -9.41 16.47 -1.47
CA GLN A 23 -10.27 16.09 -2.58
C GLN A 23 -10.88 17.33 -3.27
N ALA A 24 -11.43 18.27 -2.50
CA ALA A 24 -11.98 19.51 -3.02
C ALA A 24 -10.91 20.38 -3.74
N GLU A 25 -9.67 20.32 -3.26
CA GLU A 25 -8.51 21.00 -3.85
C GLU A 25 -7.91 20.25 -5.07
N GLY A 26 -8.42 19.06 -5.43
CA GLY A 26 -7.90 18.27 -6.56
C GLY A 26 -6.51 17.67 -6.33
N ARG A 27 -6.10 17.49 -5.07
CA ARG A 27 -4.74 17.06 -4.68
C ARG A 27 -4.59 15.55 -4.48
N LEU A 28 -5.70 14.81 -4.47
CA LEU A 28 -5.68 13.37 -4.25
C LEU A 28 -5.50 12.61 -5.56
N VAL A 29 -4.45 11.80 -5.59
CA VAL A 29 -4.23 10.79 -6.62
C VAL A 29 -4.47 9.42 -5.99
N THR A 30 -5.35 8.62 -6.60
CA THR A 30 -5.80 7.35 -6.02
C THR A 30 -5.36 6.16 -6.86
N ILE A 31 -4.87 5.12 -6.20
CA ILE A 31 -4.53 3.85 -6.83
C ILE A 31 -4.82 2.69 -5.88
N CYS A 32 -5.28 1.57 -6.45
CA CYS A 32 -5.13 0.26 -5.83
C CYS A 32 -4.04 -0.47 -6.60
N PRO A 33 -2.85 -0.69 -6.01
CA PRO A 33 -1.74 -1.34 -6.71
C PRO A 33 -2.12 -2.71 -7.28
N GLU A 34 -2.83 -3.52 -6.49
CA GLU A 34 -3.25 -4.88 -6.88
C GLU A 34 -4.18 -4.84 -8.12
N MET A 35 -5.16 -3.93 -8.16
CA MET A 35 -6.04 -3.75 -9.32
C MET A 35 -5.31 -3.23 -10.55
N SER A 36 -4.34 -2.33 -10.38
CA SER A 36 -3.58 -1.79 -11.51
C SER A 36 -2.72 -2.86 -12.18
N ALA A 37 -2.34 -3.91 -11.45
CA ALA A 37 -1.66 -5.10 -11.96
C ALA A 37 -2.63 -6.18 -12.51
N GLY A 38 -3.93 -5.88 -12.60
CA GLY A 38 -4.92 -6.80 -13.18
C GLY A 38 -5.47 -7.86 -12.21
N MET A 39 -5.20 -7.76 -10.91
CA MET A 39 -5.77 -8.70 -9.93
C MET A 39 -7.28 -8.49 -9.79
N PRO A 40 -8.10 -9.55 -9.71
CA PRO A 40 -9.56 -9.42 -9.61
C PRO A 40 -10.02 -8.93 -8.23
N VAL A 41 -11.29 -8.52 -8.15
CA VAL A 41 -12.01 -8.31 -6.88
C VAL A 41 -13.33 -9.10 -6.95
N PRO A 42 -13.62 -9.98 -5.98
CA PRO A 42 -12.75 -10.39 -4.86
C PRO A 42 -11.56 -11.25 -5.34
N ARG A 43 -10.55 -11.40 -4.49
CA ARG A 43 -9.38 -12.27 -4.70
C ARG A 43 -8.98 -12.98 -3.40
N PRO A 44 -8.27 -14.12 -3.48
CA PRO A 44 -7.77 -14.79 -2.27
C PRO A 44 -6.87 -13.85 -1.43
N PRO A 45 -6.84 -14.03 -0.10
CA PRO A 45 -5.85 -13.35 0.73
C PRO A 45 -4.44 -13.75 0.30
N ALA A 46 -3.51 -12.81 0.37
CA ALA A 46 -2.09 -13.05 0.15
C ALA A 46 -1.27 -12.49 1.31
N GLU A 47 -0.12 -13.09 1.58
CA GLU A 47 0.83 -12.66 2.61
C GLU A 47 2.26 -12.78 2.06
N ILE A 48 3.18 -11.98 2.61
CA ILE A 48 4.62 -12.15 2.32
C ILE A 48 5.10 -13.31 3.18
N ALA A 49 5.67 -14.34 2.56
CA ALA A 49 6.01 -15.59 3.24
C ALA A 49 7.17 -15.45 4.25
N ASP A 50 7.27 -16.42 5.15
CA ASP A 50 8.41 -16.65 6.04
C ASP A 50 8.80 -15.45 6.93
N GLY A 51 7.82 -14.65 7.35
CA GLY A 51 8.05 -13.46 8.16
C GLY A 51 8.91 -12.40 7.47
N ARG A 52 8.93 -12.39 6.13
CA ARG A 52 9.67 -11.40 5.33
C ARG A 52 8.86 -10.13 5.09
N SER A 53 9.51 -9.14 4.48
CA SER A 53 8.95 -7.83 4.17
C SER A 53 8.97 -7.54 2.67
N GLY A 54 8.27 -6.51 2.24
CA GLY A 54 8.21 -6.06 0.85
C GLY A 54 9.58 -5.68 0.30
N ALA A 55 10.47 -5.21 1.17
CA ALA A 55 11.87 -4.96 0.84
C ALA A 55 12.61 -6.23 0.35
N ASP A 56 12.36 -7.37 0.98
CA ASP A 56 12.95 -8.67 0.61
C ASP A 56 12.37 -9.17 -0.72
N VAL A 57 11.07 -8.96 -0.93
CA VAL A 57 10.40 -9.28 -2.21
C VAL A 57 11.02 -8.51 -3.37
N LEU A 58 11.30 -7.21 -3.19
CA LEU A 58 11.96 -6.38 -4.19
C LEU A 58 13.44 -6.78 -4.42
N ALA A 59 14.08 -7.39 -3.43
CA ALA A 59 15.45 -7.90 -3.55
C ALA A 59 15.53 -9.28 -4.22
N GLY A 60 14.40 -9.97 -4.40
CA GLY A 60 14.38 -11.34 -4.91
C GLY A 60 14.56 -12.41 -3.83
N GLU A 61 14.42 -12.03 -2.55
CA GLU A 61 14.71 -12.89 -1.40
C GLU A 61 13.44 -13.41 -0.70
N ALA A 62 12.26 -12.97 -1.13
CA ALA A 62 10.98 -13.38 -0.57
C ALA A 62 9.89 -13.46 -1.64
N HIS A 63 8.84 -14.20 -1.31
CA HIS A 63 7.69 -14.45 -2.17
C HIS A 63 6.41 -13.93 -1.54
N VAL A 64 5.47 -13.52 -2.39
CA VAL A 64 4.08 -13.24 -1.99
C VAL A 64 3.23 -14.43 -2.38
N ILE A 65 2.67 -15.08 -1.38
CA ILE A 65 1.91 -16.33 -1.53
C ILE A 65 0.44 -16.03 -1.26
N GLU A 66 -0.46 -16.54 -2.10
CA GLU A 66 -1.90 -16.58 -1.80
C GLU A 66 -2.24 -17.72 -0.84
N ALA A 67 -3.37 -17.61 -0.14
CA ALA A 67 -3.91 -18.68 0.70
C ALA A 67 -4.19 -19.99 -0.06
N THR A 68 -4.25 -19.94 -1.40
CA THR A 68 -4.35 -21.10 -2.29
C THR A 68 -3.03 -21.86 -2.46
N GLY A 69 -1.91 -21.26 -2.02
CA GLY A 69 -0.54 -21.73 -2.25
C GLY A 69 0.10 -21.19 -3.54
N ALA A 70 -0.62 -20.38 -4.33
CA ALA A 70 -0.07 -19.79 -5.54
C ALA A 70 0.98 -18.71 -5.21
N ASP A 71 2.12 -18.74 -5.89
CA ASP A 71 3.09 -17.64 -5.90
C ASP A 71 2.62 -16.56 -6.87
N ILE A 72 2.34 -15.38 -6.33
CA ILE A 72 1.88 -14.21 -7.09
C ILE A 72 2.82 -13.01 -6.95
N THR A 73 4.09 -13.29 -6.65
CA THR A 73 5.14 -12.29 -6.40
C THR A 73 5.25 -11.26 -7.52
N ASP A 74 5.25 -11.70 -8.77
CA ASP A 74 5.41 -10.80 -9.92
C ASP A 74 4.23 -9.84 -10.07
N GLY A 75 3.02 -10.29 -9.75
CA GLY A 75 1.85 -9.41 -9.72
C GLY A 75 2.01 -8.29 -8.68
N PHE A 76 2.56 -8.60 -7.50
CA PHE A 76 2.82 -7.62 -6.45
C PHE A 76 3.97 -6.66 -6.77
N ARG A 77 5.00 -7.13 -7.49
CA ARG A 77 6.08 -6.27 -8.01
C ARG A 77 5.53 -5.30 -9.08
N GLN A 78 4.75 -5.81 -10.03
CA GLN A 78 4.11 -4.98 -11.05
C GLN A 78 3.16 -3.94 -10.43
N ALA A 79 2.39 -4.35 -9.42
CA ALA A 79 1.52 -3.45 -8.65
C ALA A 79 2.32 -2.29 -8.02
N ALA A 80 3.47 -2.60 -7.42
CA ALA A 80 4.36 -1.60 -6.84
C ALA A 80 4.90 -0.62 -7.89
N GLU A 81 5.38 -1.14 -9.04
CA GLU A 81 5.87 -0.31 -10.14
C GLU A 81 4.78 0.61 -10.71
N ASN A 82 3.55 0.11 -10.85
CA ASN A 82 2.42 0.94 -11.29
C ASN A 82 2.13 2.08 -10.31
N ALA A 83 2.24 1.83 -9.01
CA ALA A 83 2.06 2.87 -7.99
C ALA A 83 3.18 3.92 -8.05
N LEU A 84 4.43 3.50 -8.23
CA LEU A 84 5.56 4.40 -8.38
C LEU A 84 5.45 5.23 -9.67
N ALA A 85 5.08 4.60 -10.79
CA ALA A 85 4.89 5.26 -12.07
C ALA A 85 3.82 6.34 -11.98
N LEU A 86 2.68 6.04 -11.34
CA LEU A 86 1.63 7.03 -11.11
C LEU A 86 2.14 8.20 -10.25
N ALA A 87 2.79 7.90 -9.11
CA ALA A 87 3.32 8.93 -8.23
C ALA A 87 4.29 9.88 -8.95
N ARG A 88 5.19 9.34 -9.78
CA ARG A 88 6.10 10.13 -10.60
C ARG A 88 5.37 10.97 -11.66
N ALA A 89 4.42 10.37 -12.37
CA ALA A 89 3.67 11.05 -13.42
C ALA A 89 2.83 12.23 -12.89
N THR A 90 2.35 12.13 -11.65
CA THR A 90 1.54 13.18 -11.01
C THR A 90 2.35 14.08 -10.07
N GLY A 91 3.67 13.88 -9.96
CA GLY A 91 4.52 14.64 -9.04
C GLY A 91 4.18 14.46 -7.56
N CYS A 92 3.54 13.35 -7.19
CA CYS A 92 3.26 13.05 -5.79
C CYS A 92 4.57 12.78 -5.04
N THR A 93 4.71 13.37 -3.86
CA THR A 93 5.86 13.19 -2.96
C THR A 93 5.49 12.45 -1.67
N HIS A 94 4.19 12.27 -1.41
CA HIS A 94 3.63 11.61 -0.23
C HIS A 94 2.62 10.54 -0.63
N ALA A 95 2.56 9.46 0.14
CA ALA A 95 1.56 8.40 -0.01
C ALA A 95 0.94 8.05 1.35
N LEU A 96 -0.38 7.98 1.39
CA LEU A 96 -1.17 7.51 2.54
C LEU A 96 -1.76 6.14 2.21
N LEU A 97 -1.29 5.09 2.88
CA LEU A 97 -1.59 3.70 2.54
C LEU A 97 -2.34 2.99 3.67
N ILE A 98 -3.23 2.06 3.31
CA ILE A 98 -3.93 1.23 4.30
C ILE A 98 -2.97 0.18 4.85
N ASP A 99 -2.74 0.21 6.16
CA ASP A 99 -1.76 -0.67 6.81
C ASP A 99 -2.23 -2.14 6.91
N GLY A 100 -1.28 -3.07 6.97
CA GLY A 100 -1.53 -4.52 7.13
C GLY A 100 -1.59 -5.34 5.83
N SER A 101 -1.57 -4.72 4.64
CA SER A 101 -1.60 -5.45 3.35
C SER A 101 -0.18 -5.82 2.89
N PRO A 102 0.03 -6.99 2.21
CA PRO A 102 1.30 -7.32 1.56
C PRO A 102 1.72 -6.33 0.46
N SER A 103 0.82 -5.48 -0.05
CA SER A 103 1.15 -4.40 -1.00
C SER A 103 1.34 -3.07 -0.28
N CYS A 104 0.32 -2.65 0.47
CA CYS A 104 0.19 -1.28 0.98
C CYS A 104 0.60 -1.12 2.45
N GLY A 105 0.84 -2.21 3.19
CA GLY A 105 1.28 -2.16 4.58
C GLY A 105 2.49 -1.25 4.72
N SER A 106 2.46 -0.29 5.65
CA SER A 106 3.50 0.71 5.78
C SER A 106 4.18 0.67 7.14
N ARG A 107 3.53 0.08 8.15
CA ARG A 107 4.09 -0.16 9.49
C ARG A 107 3.97 -1.63 9.90
N SER A 108 2.90 -2.29 9.45
CA SER A 108 2.66 -3.69 9.73
C SER A 108 2.17 -4.46 8.50
N ILE A 109 2.50 -5.74 8.46
CA ILE A 109 2.01 -6.74 7.48
C ILE A 109 1.69 -8.03 8.23
N TYR A 110 0.94 -8.95 7.61
CA TYR A 110 0.78 -10.30 8.17
C TYR A 110 2.10 -11.08 8.10
N ASP A 111 2.27 -12.07 8.99
CA ASP A 111 3.53 -12.80 9.20
C ASP A 111 3.82 -13.89 8.15
N GLY A 112 2.94 -14.10 7.17
CA GLY A 112 3.10 -15.12 6.14
C GLY A 112 2.54 -16.49 6.54
N GLY A 113 2.06 -16.63 7.77
CA GLY A 113 1.54 -17.88 8.31
C GLY A 113 0.04 -18.07 8.13
N PHE A 114 -0.69 -17.10 7.56
CA PHE A 114 -2.16 -17.14 7.41
C PHE A 114 -2.94 -17.38 8.73
N ALA A 115 -2.31 -17.06 9.86
CA ALA A 115 -2.89 -17.20 11.19
C ALA A 115 -3.49 -15.88 11.73
N GLY A 116 -3.56 -14.84 10.89
CA GLY A 116 -4.01 -13.51 11.27
C GLY A 116 -3.05 -12.74 12.17
N ARG A 117 -1.83 -13.25 12.37
CA ARG A 117 -0.77 -12.57 13.13
C ARG A 117 -0.09 -11.53 12.27
N LYS A 118 0.25 -10.39 12.87
CA LYS A 118 0.96 -9.30 12.21
C LYS A 118 2.36 -9.15 12.76
N GLN A 119 3.24 -8.63 11.93
CA GLN A 119 4.61 -8.26 12.27
C GLN A 119 4.91 -6.83 11.81
N ALA A 120 5.96 -6.25 12.38
CA ALA A 120 6.53 -5.01 11.86
C ALA A 120 7.11 -5.26 10.47
N GLY A 121 6.77 -4.40 9.51
CA GLY A 121 7.18 -4.57 8.13
C GLY A 121 6.42 -3.66 7.18
N GLU A 122 6.72 -3.79 5.91
CA GLU A 122 6.09 -3.01 4.85
C GLU A 122 5.73 -3.91 3.68
N GLY A 123 4.66 -3.58 2.96
CA GLY A 123 4.28 -4.23 1.73
C GLY A 123 5.15 -3.80 0.55
N VAL A 124 5.04 -4.54 -0.55
CA VAL A 124 5.91 -4.36 -1.73
C VAL A 124 5.80 -2.94 -2.33
N ALA A 125 4.59 -2.39 -2.42
CA ALA A 125 4.38 -1.03 -2.96
C ALA A 125 4.88 0.04 -1.99
N ALA A 126 4.64 -0.11 -0.68
CA ALA A 126 5.15 0.81 0.33
C ALA A 126 6.69 0.86 0.32
N ALA A 127 7.34 -0.31 0.26
CA ALA A 127 8.79 -0.44 0.18
C ALA A 127 9.35 0.26 -1.07
N LEU A 128 8.76 0.00 -2.25
CA LEU A 128 9.23 0.59 -3.49
C LEU A 128 9.08 2.11 -3.52
N LEU A 129 7.94 2.63 -3.06
CA LEU A 129 7.70 4.07 -2.95
C LEU A 129 8.74 4.74 -2.05
N ARG A 130 8.99 4.18 -0.86
CA ARG A 130 10.03 4.69 0.08
C ARG A 130 11.42 4.69 -0.53
N ARG A 131 11.82 3.59 -1.18
CA ARG A 131 13.12 3.47 -1.87
C ARG A 131 13.32 4.55 -2.95
N ASN A 132 12.23 5.10 -3.49
CA ASN A 132 12.25 6.10 -4.55
C ASN A 132 11.91 7.52 -4.05
N GLY A 133 12.07 7.78 -2.74
CA GLY A 133 11.95 9.12 -2.17
C GLY A 133 10.53 9.59 -1.88
N ILE A 134 9.52 8.73 -2.02
CA ILE A 134 8.14 9.04 -1.62
C ILE A 134 8.00 8.81 -0.11
N ARG A 135 7.46 9.78 0.61
CA ARG A 135 7.20 9.67 2.05
C ARG A 135 5.91 8.89 2.26
N VAL A 136 5.99 7.73 2.93
CA VAL A 136 4.87 6.80 3.07
C VAL A 136 4.36 6.73 4.51
N PHE A 137 3.06 6.95 4.68
CA PHE A 137 2.32 6.99 5.93
C PHE A 137 1.27 5.90 5.97
N ALA A 138 1.03 5.33 7.15
CA ALA A 138 -0.15 4.51 7.40
C ALA A 138 -1.42 5.36 7.48
N ASP A 139 -2.56 4.72 7.27
CA ASP A 139 -3.89 5.33 7.39
C ASP A 139 -4.17 5.97 8.76
N HIS A 140 -3.55 5.45 9.82
CA HIS A 140 -3.62 6.01 11.17
C HIS A 140 -2.59 7.12 11.46
N GLU A 141 -1.72 7.47 10.52
CA GLU A 141 -0.71 8.54 10.63
C GLU A 141 -1.15 9.82 9.86
N ILE A 142 -2.45 9.95 9.58
CA ILE A 142 -2.96 11.07 8.77
C ILE A 142 -2.68 12.44 9.39
N ASP A 143 -2.73 12.59 10.71
CA ASP A 143 -2.41 13.85 11.38
C ASP A 143 -0.94 14.25 11.19
N THR A 144 -0.03 13.27 11.24
CA THR A 144 1.40 13.49 10.95
C THR A 144 1.60 13.94 9.51
N LEU A 145 0.92 13.28 8.56
CA LEU A 145 0.95 13.68 7.14
C LEU A 145 0.42 15.10 6.94
N VAL A 146 -0.67 15.47 7.62
CA VAL A 146 -1.25 16.82 7.57
C VAL A 146 -0.25 17.85 8.07
N ALA A 147 0.33 17.62 9.26
CA ALA A 147 1.32 18.52 9.85
C ALA A 147 2.52 18.73 8.92
N GLU A 148 2.92 17.71 8.19
CA GLU A 148 4.05 17.78 7.27
C GLU A 148 3.73 18.52 5.96
N ILE A 149 2.56 18.28 5.39
CA ILE A 149 2.10 18.93 4.16
C ILE A 149 1.78 20.42 4.41
N ASP A 150 1.28 20.74 5.60
CA ASP A 150 0.89 22.11 5.95
C ASP A 150 2.04 22.89 6.62
N GLY A 151 2.94 22.23 7.35
CA GLY A 151 4.11 22.84 7.99
C GLY A 151 5.34 23.04 7.09
N GLY A 152 5.35 22.49 5.87
CA GLY A 152 6.38 22.77 4.86
C GLY A 152 6.12 24.04 4.03
N ARG A 153 5.25 24.93 4.52
CA ARG A 153 4.67 26.06 3.77
C ARG A 153 4.96 27.40 4.45
N ASP A 154 6.18 27.55 4.94
CA ASP A 154 6.75 28.79 5.51
C ASP A 154 7.87 29.34 4.63
#